data_AF-A0A9W4UZW2-F1
#
_entry.id   AF-A0A9W4UZW2-F1
#
_cell.length_a   1.000
_cell.length_b   1.000
_cell.length_c   1.000
_cell.angle_alpha   90.00
_cell.angle_beta   90.00
_cell.angle_gamma   90.00
#
_symmetry.space_group_name_H-M   'P 1'
#
loop_
_entity.id
_entity.type
_entity.pdbx_description
1 polymer ?
#
loop_
_entity_poly.entity_id
_entity_poly.type
_entity_poly.pdbx_seq_one_letter_code
_entity_poly.pdbx_strand_id
1 'polypeptide(L)'
;MPVLAPFWSFNRLEVVRLATEVGVPIDRTYSSYIGRRDPCGGCPSCVDREEAVDMHVIFKVEATGRGSWVARYRPSSTLRVA
;
A
#
# COMPACT_ATOMS: atom_id res chain seq x y z
N MET A 1 -3.28 22.82 24.89
CA MET A 1 -3.75 21.61 24.18
C MET A 1 -2.59 21.10 23.33
N PRO A 2 -2.11 19.86 23.52
CA PRO A 2 -1.00 19.34 22.73
C PRO A 2 -1.46 18.96 21.31
N VAL A 3 -0.62 19.23 20.31
CA VAL A 3 -0.77 18.71 18.94
C VAL A 3 -0.08 17.34 18.89
N LEU A 4 -0.79 16.31 18.42
CA LEU A 4 -0.24 14.98 18.20
C LEU A 4 -0.07 14.75 16.70
N ALA A 5 1.17 14.50 16.26
CA ALA A 5 1.52 14.22 14.88
C ALA A 5 2.26 12.87 14.78
N PRO A 6 1.56 11.73 14.99
CA PRO A 6 2.20 10.41 15.12
C PRO A 6 2.95 9.96 13.87
N PHE A 7 2.61 10.51 12.71
CA PHE A 7 3.21 10.16 11.41
C PHE A 7 4.16 11.23 10.87
N TRP A 8 4.53 12.23 11.68
CA TRP A 8 5.35 13.37 11.21
C TRP A 8 6.68 12.94 10.58
N SER A 9 7.32 11.93 11.17
CA SER A 9 8.59 11.37 10.69
C SER A 9 8.41 10.17 9.77
N PHE A 10 7.18 9.79 9.43
CA PHE A 10 6.89 8.58 8.67
C PHE A 10 6.83 8.90 7.18
N ASN A 11 7.48 8.08 6.36
CA ASN A 11 7.21 8.02 4.93
C ASN A 11 6.01 7.09 4.64
N ARG A 12 5.52 7.08 3.39
CA ARG A 12 4.33 6.28 3.03
C ARG A 12 4.53 4.78 3.18
N LEU A 13 5.73 4.27 2.94
CA LEU A 13 6.05 2.86 3.13
C LEU A 13 5.96 2.47 4.62
N GLU A 14 6.42 3.33 5.52
CA GLU A 14 6.32 3.12 6.98
C GLU A 14 4.86 3.17 7.45
N VAL A 15 4.07 4.08 6.91
CA VAL A 15 2.62 4.12 7.19
C VAL A 15 1.93 2.85 6.71
N VAL A 16 2.25 2.37 5.50
CA VAL A 16 1.70 1.11 4.96
C VAL A 16 2.14 -0.09 5.79
N ARG A 17 3.41 -0.16 6.22
CA ARG A 17 3.93 -1.22 7.10
C ARG A 17 3.16 -1.26 8.41
N LEU A 18 3.06 -0.13 9.10
CA LEU A 18 2.32 -0.03 10.36
C LEU A 18 0.84 -0.37 10.18
N ALA A 19 0.21 0.12 9.11
CA ALA A 19 -1.18 -0.19 8.79
C ALA A 19 -1.39 -1.70 8.60
N THR A 20 -0.47 -2.40 7.93
CA THR A 20 -0.52 -3.86 7.80
C THR A 20 -0.30 -4.56 9.14
N GLU A 21 0.69 -4.14 9.93
CA GLU A 21 1.01 -4.72 11.25
C GLU A 21 -0.17 -4.67 12.21
N VAL A 22 -0.91 -3.57 12.22
CA VAL A 22 -2.10 -3.37 13.07
C VAL A 22 -3.41 -3.86 12.42
N GLY A 23 -3.34 -4.46 11.22
CA GLY A 23 -4.48 -5.11 10.58
C GLY A 23 -5.50 -4.17 9.93
N VAL A 24 -5.08 -2.97 9.50
CA VAL A 24 -5.95 -2.04 8.77
C VAL A 24 -6.31 -2.63 7.40
N PRO A 25 -7.59 -2.62 6.99
CA PRO A 25 -7.99 -3.04 5.64
C PRO A 25 -7.60 -1.98 4.61
N ILE A 26 -6.35 -2.04 4.14
CA ILE A 26 -5.77 -1.09 3.17
C ILE A 26 -6.58 -1.06 1.86
N ASP A 27 -7.17 -2.18 1.45
CA ASP A 27 -8.04 -2.30 0.26
C ASP A 27 -9.32 -1.44 0.34
N ARG A 28 -9.75 -1.07 1.54
CA ARG A 28 -10.96 -0.27 1.77
C ARG A 28 -10.69 1.22 1.94
N THR A 29 -9.44 1.64 1.82
CA THR A 29 -9.02 3.03 2.01
C THR A 29 -8.32 3.54 0.77
N TYR A 30 -8.42 4.85 0.51
CA TYR A 30 -7.69 5.50 -0.55
C TYR A 30 -7.47 6.98 -0.19
N SER A 31 -6.41 7.55 -0.74
CA SER A 31 -6.01 8.94 -0.50
C SER A 31 -6.18 9.82 -1.75
N SER A 32 -7.01 9.38 -2.70
CA SER A 32 -7.16 10.04 -4.00
C SER A 32 -7.66 11.48 -3.86
N TYR A 33 -6.99 12.40 -4.56
CA TYR A 33 -7.34 13.82 -4.57
C TYR A 33 -8.62 14.12 -5.35
N ILE A 34 -9.05 13.22 -6.23
CA ILE A 34 -10.21 13.43 -7.09
C ILE A 34 -11.52 13.20 -6.31
N GLY A 35 -11.45 12.58 -5.12
CA GLY A 35 -12.60 12.45 -4.21
C GLY A 35 -13.76 11.63 -4.77
N ARG A 36 -13.49 10.74 -5.75
CA ARG A 36 -14.49 9.80 -6.28
C ARG A 36 -14.71 8.65 -5.30
N ARG A 37 -15.72 7.81 -5.57
CA ARG A 37 -15.99 6.59 -4.82
C ARG A 37 -14.83 5.59 -4.88
N ASP A 38 -14.16 5.53 -6.03
CA ASP A 38 -13.02 4.65 -6.28
C ASP A 38 -11.75 5.49 -6.54
N PRO A 39 -10.56 4.98 -6.18
CA PRO A 39 -9.31 5.67 -6.47
C PRO A 39 -9.14 5.88 -7.98
N CYS A 40 -8.61 7.04 -8.36
CA CYS A 40 -8.45 7.37 -9.79
C CYS A 40 -7.24 6.69 -10.47
N GLY A 41 -6.30 6.13 -9.70
CA GLY A 41 -5.07 5.49 -10.21
C GLY A 41 -4.02 6.43 -10.82
N GLY A 42 -4.41 7.62 -11.29
CA GLY A 42 -3.52 8.52 -12.01
C GLY A 42 -3.06 9.77 -11.27
N CYS A 43 -3.62 10.09 -10.10
CA CYS A 43 -3.17 11.28 -9.35
C CYS A 43 -1.90 10.99 -8.53
N PRO A 44 -1.08 12.00 -8.20
CA PRO A 44 0.16 11.80 -7.45
C PRO A 44 -0.02 11.04 -6.13
N SER A 45 -1.16 11.24 -5.46
CA SER A 45 -1.49 10.50 -4.24
C SER A 45 -1.74 9.01 -4.47
N CYS A 46 -2.44 8.66 -5.56
CA CYS A 46 -2.70 7.27 -5.92
C CYS A 46 -1.41 6.56 -6.29
N VAL A 47 -0.58 7.17 -7.14
CA VAL A 47 0.70 6.59 -7.59
C VAL A 47 1.64 6.34 -6.42
N ASP A 48 1.91 7.35 -5.58
CA ASP A 48 2.82 7.22 -4.43
C ASP A 48 2.25 6.25 -3.35
N ARG A 49 0.92 6.08 -3.28
CA ARG A 49 0.31 5.03 -2.44
C ARG A 49 0.55 3.64 -3.02
N GLU A 50 0.32 3.44 -4.32
CA GLU A 50 0.51 2.16 -4.99
C GLU A 50 1.97 1.71 -4.91
N GLU A 51 2.92 2.62 -5.16
CA GLU A 51 4.35 2.35 -5.00
C GLU A 51 4.69 1.92 -3.57
N ALA A 52 4.14 2.59 -2.55
CA ALA A 52 4.37 2.21 -1.15
C ALA A 52 3.79 0.83 -0.80
N VAL A 53 2.62 0.48 -1.35
CA VAL A 53 2.00 -0.84 -1.18
C VAL A 53 2.82 -1.92 -1.88
N ASP A 54 3.27 -1.66 -3.12
CA ASP A 54 4.08 -2.61 -3.89
C ASP A 54 5.44 -2.86 -3.25
N MET A 55 6.11 -1.80 -2.78
CA MET A 55 7.35 -1.92 -1.99
C MET A 55 7.13 -2.77 -0.75
N HIS A 56 6.04 -2.57 0.00
CA HIS A 56 5.74 -3.38 1.18
C HIS A 56 5.59 -4.88 0.85
N VAL A 57 4.96 -5.20 -0.30
CA VAL A 57 4.84 -6.59 -0.77
C VAL A 57 6.21 -7.18 -1.12
N ILE A 58 7.12 -6.43 -1.76
CA ILE A 58 8.48 -6.89 -2.06
C ILE A 58 9.22 -7.29 -0.78
N PHE A 59 9.18 -6.46 0.27
CA PHE A 59 9.83 -6.77 1.55
C PHE A 59 9.27 -8.03 2.21
N LYS A 60 8.00 -8.39 1.97
CA LYS A 60 7.42 -9.64 2.47
C LYS A 60 7.90 -10.88 1.68
N VAL A 61 8.32 -10.71 0.43
CA VAL A 61 8.79 -11.78 -0.45
C VAL A 61 10.27 -12.17 -0.16
N GLU A 62 11.06 -11.31 0.48
CA GLU A 62 12.51 -11.50 0.67
C GLU A 62 12.94 -12.43 1.83
N ALA A 63 12.05 -13.20 2.45
CA ALA A 63 12.41 -14.15 3.52
C ALA A 63 12.16 -15.64 3.15
N THR A 64 12.05 -15.98 1.87
CA THR A 64 11.94 -17.39 1.44
C THR A 64 13.12 -17.79 0.56
N GLY A 65 14.16 -18.30 1.21
CA GLY A 65 15.37 -18.80 0.56
C GLY A 65 15.06 -19.89 -0.47
N ARG A 66 15.17 -19.52 -1.76
CA ARG A 66 15.63 -20.34 -2.90
C ARG A 66 15.48 -19.50 -4.16
N GLY A 67 16.62 -19.18 -4.79
CA GLY A 67 16.77 -18.24 -5.90
C GLY A 67 15.95 -18.58 -7.14
N SER A 68 14.70 -18.11 -7.18
CA SER A 68 13.83 -18.08 -8.35
C SER A 68 12.89 -16.89 -8.17
N TRP A 69 13.18 -15.79 -8.87
CA TRP A 69 12.39 -14.57 -8.88
C TRP A 69 11.06 -14.82 -9.57
N VAL A 70 10.03 -15.22 -8.82
CA VAL A 70 8.66 -15.19 -9.31
C VAL A 70 7.92 -14.19 -8.45
N ALA A 71 7.84 -12.95 -8.92
CA ALA A 71 6.89 -11.96 -8.39
C ALA A 71 5.47 -12.45 -8.71
N ARG A 72 4.96 -13.39 -7.92
CA ARG A 72 3.53 -13.72 -7.96
C ARG A 72 2.80 -12.71 -7.12
N TYR A 73 2.48 -11.58 -7.74
CA TYR A 73 1.34 -10.78 -7.33
C TYR A 73 0.11 -11.71 -7.38
N ARG A 74 -0.38 -12.12 -6.22
CA ARG A 74 -1.66 -12.81 -6.10
C ARG A 74 -2.69 -11.72 -5.82
N PRO A 75 -3.41 -11.20 -6.83
CA PRO A 75 -4.52 -10.31 -6.54
C PRO A 75 -5.48 -11.05 -5.61
N SER A 76 -5.92 -10.35 -4.57
CA SER A 76 -7.03 -10.77 -3.72
C SER A 76 -8.30 -10.88 -4.58
N SER A 77 -8.45 -12.03 -5.23
CA SER A 77 -9.66 -12.69 -5.75
C SER A 77 -10.72 -11.92 -6.56
N THR A 78 -10.57 -10.64 -6.90
CA THR A 78 -11.66 -9.95 -7.62
C THR A 78 -11.21 -8.79 -8.51
N LEU A 79 -10.29 -9.02 -9.45
CA LEU A 79 -10.19 -8.14 -10.61
C LEU A 79 -9.88 -8.96 -11.86
N ARG A 80 -10.94 -9.35 -12.58
CA ARG A 80 -10.84 -9.59 -14.02
C ARG A 80 -10.70 -8.21 -14.64
N VAL A 81 -9.50 -7.87 -15.07
CA VAL A 81 -9.30 -6.74 -15.99
C VAL A 81 -9.88 -7.20 -17.32
N ALA A 82 -10.93 -6.51 -17.77
CA ALA A 82 -11.43 -6.57 -19.13
C ALA A 82 -10.72 -5.50 -19.97
#